data_AF-A0A523DC20-F1
#
_entry.id   AF-A0A523DC20-F1
#
_cell.length_a   1.000
_cell.length_b   1.000
_cell.length_c   1.000
_cell.angle_alpha   90.00
_cell.angle_beta   90.00
_cell.angle_gamma   90.00
#
_symmetry.space_group_name_H-M   'P 1'
#
loop_
_entity.id
_entity.type
_entity.pdbx_description
1 polymer ?
#
loop_
_entity_poly.entity_id
_entity_poly.type
_entity_poly.pdbx_seq_one_letter_code
_entity_poly.pdbx_strand_id
1 'polypeptide(L)'
;MAMGKKRTRDRQASMWVATVDLPTSAGHPFYMRLNRVLDDAGFDTFVEAQCAQFYADGIGRPSLAPGRYFRLLLLGYFEGLDSERAIAWRAADSLSIRAFLDFALHEAPPDHSTLSRTR
;
A
#
# COMPACT_ATOMS: atom_id res chain seq x y z
N MET A 1 -28.59 -30.19 -8.20
CA MET A 1 -27.42 -30.12 -7.31
C MET A 1 -27.77 -29.24 -6.12
N ALA A 2 -27.70 -29.75 -4.88
CA ALA A 2 -27.98 -28.96 -3.68
C ALA A 2 -26.73 -28.19 -3.22
N MET A 3 -26.92 -26.92 -2.88
CA MET A 3 -25.87 -25.98 -2.43
C MET A 3 -25.29 -26.41 -1.07
N GLY A 4 -23.96 -26.47 -0.96
CA GLY A 4 -23.27 -26.77 0.30
C GLY A 4 -23.52 -25.70 1.36
N LYS A 5 -23.96 -26.10 2.56
CA LYS A 5 -24.09 -25.19 3.72
C LYS A 5 -22.77 -25.10 4.47
N LYS A 6 -22.08 -23.96 4.39
CA LYS A 6 -20.95 -23.64 5.29
C LYS A 6 -21.51 -23.34 6.69
N ARG A 7 -21.67 -24.37 7.54
CA ARG A 7 -21.89 -24.17 8.98
C ARG A 7 -20.53 -24.16 9.67
N THR A 8 -20.11 -22.93 9.98
CA THR A 8 -19.29 -22.54 11.14
C THR A 8 -18.50 -23.67 11.78
N ARG A 9 -17.35 -24.02 11.20
CA ARG A 9 -16.25 -24.63 11.95
C ARG A 9 -15.17 -23.57 12.02
N ASP A 10 -14.99 -23.08 13.23
CA ASP A 10 -13.97 -22.12 13.66
C ASP A 10 -13.95 -20.83 12.85
N ARG A 11 -14.98 -19.99 13.05
CA ARG A 11 -14.76 -18.54 12.85
C ARG A 11 -13.63 -18.16 13.79
N GLN A 12 -12.53 -17.70 13.23
CA GLN A 12 -11.41 -17.16 14.00
C GLN A 12 -11.97 -16.22 15.07
N ALA A 13 -11.68 -16.52 16.34
CA ALA A 13 -12.10 -15.67 17.44
C ALA A 13 -11.53 -14.26 17.22
N SER A 14 -12.30 -13.22 17.56
CA SER A 14 -11.78 -11.86 17.52
C SER A 14 -10.59 -11.76 18.48
N MET A 15 -9.40 -11.58 17.94
CA MET A 15 -8.19 -11.34 18.72
C MET A 15 -8.00 -9.84 18.85
N TRP A 16 -7.93 -9.36 20.09
CA TRP A 16 -7.47 -8.00 20.38
C TRP A 16 -5.97 -8.06 20.63
N VAL A 17 -5.21 -7.28 19.86
CA VAL A 17 -3.78 -7.07 20.04
C VAL A 17 -3.57 -5.57 20.06
N ALA A 18 -2.90 -5.04 21.08
CA ALA A 18 -2.54 -3.63 21.09
C ALA A 18 -1.50 -3.39 19.99
N THR A 19 -1.60 -2.26 19.30
CA THR A 19 -0.67 -1.94 18.19
C THR A 19 0.80 -1.96 18.60
N VAL A 20 1.09 -1.62 19.85
CA VAL A 20 2.44 -1.67 20.46
C VAL A 20 2.97 -3.10 20.64
N ASP A 21 2.07 -4.07 20.72
CA ASP A 21 2.39 -5.50 20.88
C ASP A 21 2.48 -6.22 19.53
N LEU A 22 2.22 -5.52 18.42
CA LEU A 22 2.38 -6.11 17.10
C LEU A 22 3.87 -6.44 16.89
N PRO A 23 4.19 -7.68 16.48
CA PRO A 23 5.55 -8.04 16.16
C PRO A 23 6.02 -7.12 15.04
N THR A 24 6.99 -6.27 15.36
CA THR A 24 7.68 -5.49 14.35
C THR A 24 8.56 -6.49 13.63
N SER A 25 8.18 -6.87 12.40
CA SER A 25 9.09 -7.64 11.57
C SER A 25 10.39 -6.84 11.46
N ALA A 26 11.54 -7.52 11.38
CA ALA A 26 12.76 -6.83 10.97
C ALA A 26 12.44 -6.22 9.59
N GLY A 27 12.12 -4.92 9.58
CA GLY A 27 11.60 -4.24 8.41
C GLY A 27 12.52 -4.56 7.25
N HIS A 28 11.96 -4.91 6.10
CA HIS A 28 12.75 -5.42 4.98
C HIS A 28 13.89 -4.42 4.69
N PRO A 29 15.18 -4.74 4.98
CA PRO A 29 16.24 -3.74 5.10
C PRO A 29 16.41 -2.89 3.84
N PHE A 30 16.11 -3.49 2.69
CA PHE A 30 16.08 -2.82 1.40
C PHE A 30 15.05 -1.68 1.34
N TYR A 31 13.80 -1.87 1.80
CA TYR A 31 12.77 -0.84 1.71
C TYR A 31 12.99 0.29 2.73
N MET A 32 13.57 -0.03 3.90
CA MET A 32 14.03 1.00 4.82
C MET A 32 15.13 1.86 4.22
N ARG A 33 16.10 1.23 3.54
CA ARG A 33 17.18 1.95 2.88
C ARG A 33 16.67 2.76 1.68
N LEU A 34 15.76 2.19 0.90
CA LEU A 34 15.12 2.84 -0.23
C LEU A 34 14.34 4.09 0.21
N ASN A 35 13.53 3.99 1.29
CA ASN A 35 12.87 5.16 1.87
C ASN A 35 13.88 6.27 2.16
N ARG A 36 14.95 5.96 2.90
CA ARG A 36 15.98 6.97 3.20
C ARG A 36 16.56 7.62 1.94
N VAL A 37 16.85 6.83 0.91
CA VAL A 37 17.39 7.37 -0.35
C VAL A 37 16.36 8.28 -1.06
N LEU A 38 15.08 7.90 -1.08
CA LEU A 38 14.02 8.71 -1.68
C LEU A 38 13.78 10.00 -0.88
N ASP A 39 13.80 9.90 0.45
CA ASP A 39 13.59 11.03 1.36
C ASP A 39 14.77 12.02 1.26
N ASP A 40 16.01 11.52 1.28
CA ASP A 40 17.24 12.33 1.10
C ASP A 40 17.23 13.06 -0.26
N ALA A 41 16.62 12.46 -1.28
CA ALA A 41 16.48 13.05 -2.61
C ALA A 41 15.27 14.01 -2.76
N GLY A 42 14.43 14.16 -1.72
CA GLY A 42 13.20 14.94 -1.79
C GLY A 42 12.20 14.41 -2.83
N PHE A 43 12.19 13.09 -3.03
CA PHE A 43 11.47 12.43 -4.12
C PHE A 43 9.97 12.77 -4.14
N ASP A 44 9.29 12.68 -2.99
CA ASP A 44 7.85 12.89 -2.93
C ASP A 44 7.47 14.33 -3.32
N THR A 45 8.18 15.32 -2.76
CA THR A 45 7.99 16.74 -3.14
C THR A 45 8.25 16.97 -4.62
N PHE A 46 9.29 16.33 -5.18
CA PHE A 46 9.61 16.45 -6.60
C PHE A 46 8.48 15.90 -7.48
N VAL A 47 8.02 14.67 -7.24
CA VAL A 47 6.97 14.07 -8.10
C VAL A 47 5.62 14.77 -7.91
N GLU A 48 5.29 15.22 -6.70
CA GLU A 48 4.07 15.98 -6.44
C GLU A 48 4.07 17.31 -7.19
N ALA A 49 5.18 18.04 -7.20
CA ALA A 49 5.31 19.27 -7.98
C ALA A 49 5.13 19.02 -9.49
N GLN A 50 5.70 17.94 -10.02
CA GLN A 50 5.57 17.58 -11.43
C GLN A 50 4.15 17.15 -11.80
N CYS A 51 3.45 16.47 -10.88
CA CYS A 51 2.11 15.95 -11.11
C CYS A 51 0.99 16.95 -10.79
N ALA A 52 1.27 18.07 -10.13
CA ALA A 52 0.27 19.00 -9.61
C ALA A 52 -0.79 19.41 -10.65
N GLN A 53 -0.41 19.65 -11.91
CA GLN A 53 -1.32 20.04 -12.98
C GLN A 53 -2.39 18.98 -13.34
N PHE A 54 -2.14 17.71 -12.99
CA PHE A 54 -3.05 16.59 -13.28
C PHE A 54 -4.00 16.28 -12.10
N TYR A 55 -3.82 16.95 -10.97
CA TYR A 55 -4.63 16.76 -9.76
C TYR A 55 -5.51 17.99 -9.55
N ALA A 56 -6.79 17.75 -9.27
CA ALA A 56 -7.76 18.80 -8.97
C ALA A 56 -8.06 18.83 -7.47
N ASP A 57 -7.99 20.01 -6.86
CA ASP A 57 -8.29 20.18 -5.45
C ASP A 57 -9.80 20.08 -5.18
N GLY A 58 -10.17 19.27 -4.19
CA GLY A 58 -11.52 19.25 -3.62
C GLY A 58 -12.64 18.64 -4.48
N ILE A 59 -12.31 18.01 -5.61
CA ILE A 59 -13.30 17.37 -6.50
C ILE A 59 -13.24 15.85 -6.38
N GLY A 60 -14.33 15.24 -5.92
CA GLY A 60 -14.51 13.78 -5.92
C GLY A 60 -13.78 13.05 -4.78
N ARG A 61 -13.57 11.74 -4.96
CA ARG A 61 -12.81 10.91 -4.00
C ARG A 61 -11.32 11.25 -4.12
N PRO A 62 -10.60 11.51 -3.01
CA PRO A 62 -9.16 11.71 -3.04
C PRO A 62 -8.44 10.57 -3.77
N SER A 63 -7.62 10.91 -4.76
CA SER A 63 -6.69 9.99 -5.42
C SER A 63 -5.47 9.74 -4.52
N LEU A 64 -4.65 8.75 -4.89
CA LEU A 64 -3.35 8.55 -4.24
C LEU A 64 -2.46 9.76 -4.44
N ALA A 65 -1.71 10.14 -3.40
CA ALA A 65 -0.63 11.10 -3.56
C ALA A 65 0.38 10.57 -4.61
N PRO A 66 0.88 11.42 -5.54
CA PRO A 66 1.86 11.03 -6.55
C PRO A 66 3.04 10.24 -5.97
N GLY A 67 3.63 10.68 -4.85
CA GLY A 67 4.71 9.96 -4.17
C GLY A 67 4.35 8.50 -3.84
N ARG A 68 3.18 8.28 -3.24
CA ARG A 68 2.67 6.94 -2.91
C ARG A 68 2.41 6.10 -4.17
N TYR A 69 1.86 6.71 -5.22
CA TYR A 69 1.63 6.02 -6.49
C TYR A 69 2.95 5.54 -7.12
N PHE A 70 3.96 6.38 -7.23
CA PHE A 70 5.26 5.97 -7.77
C PHE A 70 5.96 4.93 -6.88
N ARG A 71 5.84 5.02 -5.55
CA ARG A 71 6.35 3.99 -4.63
C ARG A 71 5.67 2.63 -4.84
N LEU A 72 4.37 2.59 -5.16
CA LEU A 72 3.68 1.36 -5.56
C LEU A 72 4.22 0.77 -6.87
N LEU A 73 4.57 1.63 -7.83
CA LEU A 73 5.24 1.18 -9.07
C LEU A 73 6.64 0.65 -8.80
N LEU A 74 7.42 1.29 -7.92
CA LEU A 74 8.73 0.81 -7.49
C LEU A 74 8.63 -0.56 -6.80
N LEU A 75 7.64 -0.75 -5.92
CA LEU A 75 7.33 -2.06 -5.33
C LEU A 75 7.10 -3.12 -6.40
N GLY A 76 6.24 -2.81 -7.39
CA GLY A 76 5.99 -3.72 -8.51
C GLY A 76 7.24 -4.04 -9.31
N TYR A 77 8.08 -3.04 -9.58
CA TYR A 77 9.34 -3.21 -10.29
C TYR A 77 10.34 -4.08 -9.52
N PHE A 78 10.57 -3.80 -8.24
CA PHE A 78 11.58 -4.51 -7.45
C PHE A 78 11.20 -5.94 -7.08
N GLU A 79 9.89 -6.23 -6.95
CA GLU A 79 9.42 -7.59 -6.65
C GLU A 79 8.93 -8.37 -7.89
N GLY A 80 9.03 -7.78 -9.08
CA GLY A 80 8.61 -8.43 -10.33
C GLY A 80 7.11 -8.72 -10.37
N LEU A 81 6.28 -7.78 -9.89
CA LEU A 81 4.83 -7.95 -9.86
C LEU A 81 4.23 -7.54 -11.21
N ASP A 82 3.63 -8.51 -11.90
CA ASP A 82 3.14 -8.36 -13.28
C ASP A 82 1.78 -7.65 -13.41
N SER A 83 1.18 -7.17 -12.31
CA SER A 83 -0.12 -6.47 -12.37
C SER A 83 -0.37 -5.53 -11.21
N GLU A 84 -1.23 -4.54 -11.42
CA GLU A 84 -1.72 -3.63 -10.38
C GLU A 84 -2.43 -4.40 -9.25
N ARG A 85 -3.05 -5.53 -9.58
CA ARG A 85 -3.65 -6.44 -8.59
C ARG A 85 -2.60 -7.07 -7.69
N ALA A 86 -1.51 -7.55 -8.27
CA ALA A 86 -0.40 -8.11 -7.52
C ALA A 86 0.23 -7.05 -6.61
N ILE A 87 0.42 -5.83 -7.11
CA ILE A 87 0.91 -4.69 -6.31
C ILE A 87 -0.06 -4.38 -5.15
N ALA A 88 -1.36 -4.25 -5.41
CA ALA A 88 -2.36 -3.96 -4.39
C ALA A 88 -2.42 -5.05 -3.31
N TRP A 89 -2.35 -6.33 -3.71
CA TRP A 89 -2.28 -7.44 -2.77
C TRP A 89 -1.01 -7.41 -1.94
N ARG A 90 0.13 -7.14 -2.56
CA ARG A 90 1.41 -7.06 -1.87
C ARG A 90 1.45 -5.93 -0.84
N ALA A 91 0.90 -4.76 -1.19
CA ALA A 91 0.75 -3.64 -0.28
C ALA A 91 -0.17 -3.96 0.91
N ALA A 92 -1.17 -4.83 0.73
CA ALA A 92 -2.08 -5.23 1.80
C ALA A 92 -1.49 -6.27 2.77
N ASP A 93 -0.59 -7.12 2.28
CA ASP A 93 -0.10 -8.31 2.97
C ASP A 93 1.08 -8.04 3.94
N SER A 94 1.77 -6.89 3.83
CA SER A 94 3.01 -6.66 4.60
C SER A 94 3.04 -5.32 5.34
N LEU A 95 3.27 -5.38 6.66
CA LEU A 95 3.46 -4.21 7.51
C LEU A 95 4.71 -3.39 7.13
N SER A 96 5.80 -4.06 6.73
CA SER A 96 7.01 -3.35 6.29
C SER A 96 6.80 -2.63 4.95
N ILE A 97 5.98 -3.19 4.05
CA ILE A 97 5.62 -2.52 2.80
C ILE A 97 4.67 -1.35 3.07
N ARG A 98 3.74 -1.48 4.01
CA ARG A 98 2.90 -0.36 4.45
C ARG A 98 3.74 0.81 4.98
N ALA A 99 4.76 0.52 5.78
CA ALA A 99 5.71 1.55 6.24
C ALA A 99 6.50 2.20 5.08
N PHE A 100 6.89 1.42 4.07
CA PHE A 100 7.53 1.93 2.85
C PHE A 100 6.61 2.89 2.06
N LEU A 101 5.32 2.56 2.01
CA LEU A 101 4.29 3.30 1.27
C LEU A 101 3.63 4.43 2.07
N ASP A 102 4.07 4.65 3.31
CA ASP A 102 3.48 5.63 4.24
C ASP A 102 1.97 5.38 4.52
N PHE A 103 1.57 4.12 4.66
CA PHE A 103 0.21 3.75 5.08
C PHE A 103 0.15 3.54 6.59
N ALA A 104 -0.84 4.17 7.23
CA ALA A 104 -1.15 3.84 8.62
C ALA A 104 -1.67 2.40 8.73
N LEU A 105 -1.49 1.78 9.90
CA LEU A 105 -1.91 0.39 10.13
C LEU A 105 -3.42 0.15 9.92
N HIS A 106 -4.23 1.16 10.21
CA HIS A 106 -5.68 1.12 10.06
C HIS A 106 -6.14 1.63 8.68
N GLU A 107 -5.24 2.21 7.88
CA GLU A 107 -5.57 2.70 6.54
C GLU A 107 -5.67 1.51 5.58
N ALA A 108 -6.75 1.49 4.79
CA ALA A 108 -6.89 0.50 3.75
C ALA A 108 -5.93 0.86 2.60
N PRO A 109 -5.04 -0.06 2.17
CA PRO A 109 -4.21 0.17 1.01
C PRO A 109 -5.12 0.31 -0.23
N PRO A 110 -4.64 1.01 -1.27
CA PRO A 110 -5.40 1.20 -2.49
C PRO A 110 -5.73 -0.15 -3.12
N ASP A 111 -6.94 -0.25 -3.65
CA ASP A 111 -7.26 -1.39 -4.51
C ASP A 111 -6.61 -1.20 -5.89
N HIS A 112 -6.56 -2.29 -6.65
CA HIS A 112 -6.08 -2.28 -8.02
C HIS A 112 -6.81 -1.27 -8.94
N SER A 113 -8.09 -0.97 -8.69
CA SER A 113 -8.84 0.00 -9.49
C SER A 113 -8.31 1.42 -9.31
N THR A 114 -7.80 1.73 -8.13
CA THR A 114 -7.16 3.02 -7.83
C THR A 114 -5.90 3.15 -8.67
N LEU A 115 -5.05 2.12 -8.67
CA LEU A 115 -3.82 2.09 -9.48
C LEU A 115 -4.09 2.22 -10.99
N SER A 116 -5.06 1.47 -11.52
CA SER A 116 -5.38 1.51 -12.96
C SER A 116 -5.97 2.86 -13.41
N ARG A 117 -6.56 3.64 -12.50
CA ARG A 117 -7.19 4.94 -12.81
C ARG A 117 -6.26 6.13 -12.66
N THR A 118 -5.12 5.98 -12.01
CA THR A 118 -4.12 7.04 -11.81
C THR A 118 -3.10 7.12 -12.96
N ARG A 119 -3.46 6.57 -14.14
CA ARG A 119 -2.60 6.51 -15.33
C ARG A 119 -2.83 7.68 -16.28
#